data_AF-V5I6J2-F1
#
_entry.id   AF-V5I6J2-F1
#
_cell.length_a   1.000
_cell.length_b   1.000
_cell.length_c   1.000
_cell.angle_alpha   90.00
_cell.angle_beta   90.00
_cell.angle_gamma   90.00
#
_symmetry.space_group_name_H-M   'P 1'
#
loop_
_entity.id
_entity.type
_entity.pdbx_description
1 polymer ?
#
loop_
_entity_poly.entity_id
_entity_poly.type
_entity_poly.pdbx_seq_one_letter_code
_entity_poly.pdbx_strand_id
1 'polypeptide(L)'
;DEEFYVKQGYQYIDGQIERQDKFLKRMTGIMRLYSAILIVKPRRGQNTTPHNIKHGWRWLSSIIKLEPRVDISATMVHTFLETVGFELEARYDRFFKKLIRIIFEKFLPSCREKCTGGAVTRLELLLSEYIKNG
;
A
#
# COMPACT_ATOMS: atom_id res chain seq x y z
N ASP A 1 17.64 -18.02 9.33
CA ASP A 1 17.46 -16.82 8.47
C ASP A 1 16.62 -17.08 7.24
N GLU A 2 16.88 -18.13 6.46
CA GLU A 2 16.12 -18.43 5.25
C GLU A 2 14.60 -18.58 5.47
N GLU A 3 14.18 -19.39 6.43
CA GLU A 3 12.76 -19.57 6.75
C GLU A 3 12.06 -18.25 7.11
N PHE A 4 12.77 -17.33 7.76
CA PHE A 4 12.24 -16.01 8.10
C PHE A 4 11.98 -15.17 6.84
N TYR A 5 12.95 -15.08 5.93
CA TYR A 5 12.81 -14.32 4.69
C TYR A 5 11.78 -14.93 3.74
N VAL A 6 11.72 -16.26 3.65
CA VAL A 6 10.69 -16.98 2.89
C VAL A 6 9.29 -16.67 3.44
N LYS A 7 9.09 -16.64 4.78
CA LYS A 7 7.82 -16.23 5.39
C LYS A 7 7.43 -14.78 5.09
N GLN A 8 8.42 -13.90 4.84
CA GLN A 8 8.18 -12.53 4.38
C GLN A 8 7.96 -12.42 2.87
N GLY A 9 8.03 -13.55 2.16
CA GLY A 9 7.79 -13.66 0.73
C GLY A 9 9.02 -13.45 -0.15
N TYR A 10 10.24 -13.40 0.42
CA TYR A 10 11.47 -13.43 -0.38
C TYR A 10 11.64 -14.80 -1.03
N GLN A 11 12.30 -14.81 -2.18
CA GLN A 11 12.66 -16.04 -2.87
C GLN A 11 14.16 -16.30 -2.72
N TYR A 12 14.55 -17.57 -2.79
CA TYR A 12 15.94 -17.99 -2.87
C TYR A 12 16.18 -18.57 -4.27
N ILE A 13 17.16 -18.02 -4.98
CA ILE A 13 17.54 -18.43 -6.33
C ILE A 13 18.99 -18.90 -6.24
N ASP A 14 19.25 -20.17 -6.57
CA ASP A 14 20.58 -20.80 -6.47
C ASP A 14 21.21 -20.64 -5.07
N GLY A 15 20.39 -20.75 -4.02
CA GLY A 15 20.81 -20.60 -2.63
C GLY A 15 21.06 -19.15 -2.17
N GLN A 16 20.85 -18.16 -3.04
CA GLN A 16 20.99 -16.75 -2.70
C GLN A 16 19.64 -16.06 -2.52
N ILE A 17 19.54 -15.23 -1.49
CA ILE A 17 18.33 -14.42 -1.25
C ILE A 17 18.09 -13.46 -2.41
N GLU A 18 16.83 -13.35 -2.82
CA GLU A 18 16.38 -12.38 -3.81
C GLU A 18 16.80 -10.96 -3.39
N ARG A 19 17.42 -10.25 -4.33
CA ARG A 19 17.82 -8.86 -4.13
C ARG A 19 16.61 -7.97 -3.84
N GLN A 20 16.81 -7.00 -2.95
CA GLN A 20 15.76 -6.09 -2.49
C GLN A 20 15.01 -5.37 -3.64
N ASP A 21 15.72 -4.95 -4.68
CA ASP A 21 15.11 -4.28 -5.84
C ASP A 21 14.18 -5.21 -6.64
N LYS A 22 14.57 -6.48 -6.81
CA LYS A 22 13.74 -7.50 -7.46
C LYS A 22 12.52 -7.86 -6.62
N PHE A 23 12.72 -8.06 -5.31
CA PHE A 23 11.65 -8.29 -4.35
C PHE A 23 10.62 -7.16 -4.39
N LEU A 24 11.06 -5.91 -4.25
CA LEU A 24 10.17 -4.74 -4.28
C LEU A 24 9.41 -4.64 -5.60
N LYS A 25 10.06 -4.88 -6.74
CA LYS A 25 9.41 -4.87 -8.06
C LYS A 25 8.30 -5.93 -8.14
N ARG A 26 8.57 -7.15 -7.68
CA ARG A 26 7.58 -8.25 -7.64
C ARG A 26 6.42 -7.93 -6.71
N MET A 27 6.69 -7.50 -5.48
CA MET A 27 5.65 -7.16 -4.51
C MET A 27 4.79 -5.98 -4.95
N THR A 28 5.39 -4.98 -5.63
CA THR A 28 4.66 -3.85 -6.22
C THR A 28 3.69 -4.33 -7.31
N GLY A 29 4.11 -5.27 -8.16
CA GLY A 29 3.24 -5.87 -9.17
C GLY A 29 2.04 -6.60 -8.54
N ILE A 30 2.28 -7.39 -7.49
CA ILE A 30 1.22 -8.08 -6.73
C ILE A 30 0.26 -7.06 -6.10
N MET A 31 0.80 -5.99 -5.50
CA MET A 31 -0.01 -4.94 -4.87
C MET A 31 -0.91 -4.23 -5.88
N ARG A 32 -0.40 -3.93 -7.08
CA ARG A 32 -1.19 -3.32 -8.17
C ARG A 32 -2.33 -4.24 -8.61
N LEU A 33 -2.05 -5.52 -8.81
CA LEU A 33 -3.09 -6.49 -9.17
C LEU A 33 -4.15 -6.60 -8.09
N TYR A 34 -3.74 -6.74 -6.83
CA TYR A 34 -4.64 -6.78 -5.69
C TYR A 34 -5.52 -5.52 -5.61
N SER A 35 -4.90 -4.36 -5.79
CA SER A 35 -5.57 -3.05 -5.83
C SER A 35 -6.63 -2.98 -6.94
N ALA A 36 -6.31 -3.44 -8.15
CA ALA A 36 -7.25 -3.48 -9.26
C ALA A 36 -8.47 -4.38 -8.99
N ILE A 37 -8.27 -5.52 -8.31
CA ILE A 37 -9.36 -6.43 -7.92
C ILE A 37 -10.35 -5.72 -6.99
N LEU A 38 -9.86 -4.89 -6.06
CA LEU A 38 -10.70 -4.20 -5.08
C LEU A 38 -11.70 -3.19 -5.68
N ILE A 39 -11.35 -2.62 -6.83
CA ILE A 39 -12.10 -1.55 -7.51
C ILE A 39 -12.84 -2.04 -8.76
N VAL A 40 -12.74 -3.33 -9.08
CA VAL A 40 -13.42 -3.89 -10.24
C VAL A 40 -14.93 -3.83 -10.02
N LYS A 41 -15.67 -3.38 -11.05
CA LYS A 41 -17.14 -3.32 -10.98
C LYS A 41 -17.73 -4.73 -11.08
N PRO A 42 -18.84 -5.01 -10.37
CA PRO A 42 -19.56 -6.28 -10.52
C PRO A 42 -19.95 -6.52 -11.99
N ARG A 43 -19.95 -7.79 -12.42
CA ARG A 43 -20.44 -8.14 -13.75
C ARG A 43 -21.95 -7.91 -13.85
N ARG A 44 -22.47 -7.74 -15.06
CA ARG A 44 -23.91 -7.60 -15.29
C ARG A 44 -24.65 -8.80 -14.66
N GLY A 45 -25.63 -8.51 -13.81
CA GLY A 45 -26.36 -9.53 -13.04
C GLY A 45 -25.76 -9.86 -11.66
N GLN A 46 -24.64 -9.24 -11.28
CA GLN A 46 -24.09 -9.32 -9.93
C GLN A 46 -24.28 -7.99 -9.19
N ASN A 47 -24.72 -8.07 -7.94
CA ASN A 47 -24.92 -6.89 -7.10
C ASN A 47 -23.61 -6.42 -6.45
N THR A 48 -22.67 -7.33 -6.17
CA THR A 48 -21.41 -7.03 -5.49
C THR A 48 -20.29 -7.92 -6.01
N THR A 49 -19.04 -7.49 -5.82
CA THR A 49 -17.88 -8.37 -5.93
C THR A 49 -17.54 -8.97 -4.55
N PRO A 50 -17.14 -10.26 -4.49
CA PRO A 50 -16.77 -10.91 -3.22
C PRO A 50 -15.66 -10.18 -2.48
N HIS A 51 -14.68 -9.65 -3.22
CA HIS A 51 -13.57 -8.86 -2.71
C HIS A 51 -13.66 -7.44 -3.28
N ASN A 52 -13.88 -6.45 -2.42
CA ASN A 52 -14.22 -5.08 -2.81
C ASN A 52 -13.51 -4.04 -1.93
N ILE A 53 -13.74 -2.76 -2.22
CA ILE A 53 -13.10 -1.63 -1.56
C ILE A 53 -13.14 -1.65 -0.02
N LYS A 54 -14.12 -2.31 0.62
CA LYS A 54 -14.14 -2.50 2.08
C LYS A 54 -12.91 -3.26 2.59
N HIS A 55 -12.41 -4.22 1.81
CA HIS A 55 -11.20 -4.97 2.12
C HIS A 55 -9.96 -4.09 1.92
N GLY A 56 -10.01 -3.16 0.96
CA GLY A 56 -9.01 -2.13 0.78
C GLY A 56 -8.89 -1.19 1.98
N TRP A 57 -10.02 -0.71 2.50
CA TRP A 57 -10.05 0.08 3.74
C TRP A 57 -9.45 -0.68 4.93
N ARG A 58 -9.83 -1.96 5.09
CA ARG A 58 -9.26 -2.82 6.14
C ARG A 58 -7.75 -2.99 5.98
N TRP A 59 -7.28 -3.21 4.76
CA TRP A 59 -5.85 -3.33 4.47
C TRP A 59 -5.09 -2.04 4.85
N LEU A 60 -5.56 -0.89 4.35
CA LEU A 60 -4.91 0.40 4.58
C LEU A 60 -4.90 0.78 6.07
N SER A 61 -6.03 0.61 6.75
CA SER A 61 -6.13 0.89 8.20
C SER A 61 -5.31 -0.07 9.07
N SER A 62 -4.97 -1.26 8.56
CA SER A 62 -4.15 -2.23 9.28
C SER A 62 -2.65 -1.98 9.07
N ILE A 63 -2.22 -1.74 7.84
CA ILE A 63 -0.79 -1.56 7.53
C ILE A 63 -0.21 -0.33 8.22
N ILE A 64 -0.99 0.74 8.37
CA ILE A 64 -0.53 2.00 8.99
C ILE A 64 -0.35 1.89 10.52
N LYS A 65 -0.84 0.80 11.13
CA LYS A 65 -0.67 0.52 12.56
C LYS A 65 0.56 -0.35 12.84
N LEU A 66 1.14 -0.95 11.80
CA LEU A 66 2.32 -1.79 11.93
C LEU A 66 3.57 -0.92 11.83
N GLU A 67 4.62 -1.36 12.51
CA GLU A 67 5.94 -0.73 12.38
C GLU A 67 6.41 -0.78 10.91
N PRO A 68 6.76 0.37 10.30
CA PRO A 68 7.23 0.41 8.93
C PRO A 68 8.50 -0.42 8.74
N ARG A 69 8.53 -1.20 7.65
CA ARG A 69 9.74 -1.87 7.19
C ARG A 69 10.41 -1.03 6.12
N VAL A 70 11.74 -0.98 6.19
CA VAL A 70 12.63 -0.24 5.27
C VAL A 70 12.21 -0.49 3.82
N ASP A 71 11.92 0.59 3.10
CA ASP A 71 11.43 0.67 1.71
C ASP A 71 10.10 -0.04 1.36
N ILE A 72 9.73 -1.11 2.06
CA ILE A 72 8.56 -1.93 1.74
C ILE A 72 7.27 -1.19 2.09
N SER A 73 7.10 -0.77 3.34
CA SER A 73 5.82 -0.23 3.81
C SER A 73 5.40 1.02 3.05
N ALA A 74 6.34 1.96 2.84
CA ALA A 74 6.08 3.17 2.07
C ALA A 74 5.76 2.88 0.60
N THR A 75 6.50 1.97 -0.04
CA THR A 75 6.23 1.56 -1.43
C THR A 75 4.87 0.91 -1.58
N MET A 76 4.48 0.02 -0.66
CA MET A 76 3.18 -0.66 -0.70
C MET A 76 2.02 0.32 -0.51
N VAL A 77 2.11 1.21 0.48
CA VAL A 77 1.06 2.22 0.74
C VAL A 77 0.94 3.19 -0.45
N HIS A 78 2.05 3.66 -0.99
CA HIS A 78 2.05 4.51 -2.19
C HIS A 78 1.36 3.80 -3.36
N THR A 79 1.83 2.59 -3.72
CA THR A 79 1.32 1.82 -4.86
C THR A 79 -0.18 1.53 -4.73
N PHE A 80 -0.62 1.23 -3.51
CA PHE A 80 -2.02 0.99 -3.22
C PHE A 80 -2.86 2.26 -3.40
N LEU A 81 -2.47 3.38 -2.77
CA LEU A 81 -3.19 4.64 -2.85
C LEU A 81 -3.21 5.24 -4.27
N GLU A 82 -2.14 5.06 -5.04
CA GLU A 82 -2.06 5.44 -6.46
C GLU A 82 -3.14 4.73 -7.29
N THR A 83 -3.51 3.51 -6.92
CA THR A 83 -4.48 2.70 -7.68
C THR A 83 -5.91 2.82 -7.15
N VAL A 84 -6.11 2.74 -5.83
CA VAL A 84 -7.48 2.66 -5.24
C VAL A 84 -7.93 3.93 -4.53
N GLY A 85 -7.07 4.94 -4.42
CA GLY A 85 -7.35 6.10 -3.57
C GLY A 85 -8.58 6.88 -4.03
N PHE A 86 -8.81 7.02 -5.34
CA PHE A 86 -10.02 7.67 -5.87
C PHE A 86 -11.31 6.93 -5.44
N GLU A 87 -11.29 5.59 -5.42
CA GLU A 87 -12.46 4.78 -5.04
C GLU A 87 -12.67 4.81 -3.51
N LEU A 88 -11.58 4.83 -2.73
CA LEU A 88 -11.66 5.03 -1.28
C LEU A 88 -12.22 6.41 -0.93
N GLU A 89 -11.80 7.45 -1.65
CA GLU A 89 -12.32 8.81 -1.48
C GLU A 89 -13.81 8.86 -1.83
N ALA A 90 -14.21 8.35 -2.99
CA ALA A 90 -15.61 8.32 -3.40
C ALA A 90 -16.51 7.54 -2.41
N ARG A 91 -15.98 6.47 -1.80
CA ARG A 91 -16.73 5.61 -0.87
C ARG A 91 -16.82 6.17 0.55
N TYR A 92 -15.74 6.78 1.07
CA TYR A 92 -15.59 7.11 2.49
C TYR A 92 -15.40 8.60 2.77
N ASP A 93 -15.13 9.41 1.74
CA ASP A 93 -15.05 10.88 1.76
C ASP A 93 -14.36 11.43 3.02
N ARG A 94 -15.10 12.05 3.96
CA ARG A 94 -14.55 12.63 5.20
C ARG A 94 -13.71 11.65 6.02
N PHE A 95 -14.05 10.36 6.03
CA PHE A 95 -13.26 9.37 6.75
C PHE A 95 -11.94 9.06 6.03
N PHE A 96 -11.95 9.03 4.70
CA PHE A 96 -10.73 8.87 3.91
C PHE A 96 -9.77 10.05 4.13
N LYS A 97 -10.27 11.28 4.09
CA LYS A 97 -9.47 12.49 4.37
C LYS A 97 -8.83 12.46 5.75
N LYS A 98 -9.57 12.03 6.79
CA LYS A 98 -9.01 11.81 8.13
C LYS A 98 -7.91 10.75 8.13
N LEU A 99 -8.10 9.66 7.40
CA LEU A 99 -7.11 8.59 7.29
C LEU A 99 -5.84 9.08 6.58
N ILE A 100 -5.96 9.83 5.48
CA ILE A 100 -4.82 10.45 4.79
C ILE A 100 -4.02 11.37 5.72
N ARG A 101 -4.70 12.20 6.53
CA ARG A 101 -4.02 13.02 7.54
C ARG A 101 -3.26 12.18 8.57
N ILE A 102 -3.86 11.10 9.08
CA ILE A 102 -3.18 10.18 10.00
C ILE A 102 -1.93 9.57 9.32
N ILE A 103 -2.03 9.18 8.06
CA ILE A 103 -0.89 8.63 7.32
C ILE A 103 0.22 9.69 7.20
N PHE A 104 -0.14 10.92 6.84
CA PHE A 104 0.81 12.01 6.67
C PHE A 104 1.46 12.45 7.99
N GLU A 105 0.70 12.57 9.06
CA GLU A 105 1.16 13.12 10.34
C GLU A 105 1.83 12.08 11.24
N LYS A 106 1.52 10.79 11.07
CA LYS A 106 2.01 9.72 11.98
C LYS A 106 2.81 8.65 11.27
N PHE A 107 2.23 8.04 10.22
CA PHE A 107 2.86 6.90 9.56
C PHE A 107 4.08 7.33 8.72
N LEU A 108 3.99 8.44 8.00
CA LEU A 108 5.07 8.96 7.16
C LEU A 108 6.31 9.35 7.98
N PRO A 109 6.21 10.06 9.12
CA PRO A 109 7.35 10.27 10.02
C PRO A 109 7.98 8.96 10.52
N SER A 110 7.17 7.99 10.94
CA SER A 110 7.68 6.67 11.36
C SER A 110 8.44 5.95 10.23
N CYS A 111 8.02 6.11 8.97
CA CYS A 111 8.77 5.61 7.82
C CYS A 111 10.14 6.30 7.67
N ARG A 112 10.20 7.63 7.86
CA ARG A 112 11.45 8.42 7.74
C ARG A 112 12.50 8.02 8.77
N GLU A 113 12.07 7.65 9.97
CA GLU A 113 12.98 7.17 11.02
C GLU A 113 13.69 5.86 10.64
N LYS A 114 13.04 5.02 9.82
CA LYS A 114 13.59 3.72 9.38
C LYS A 114 14.32 3.79 8.05
N CYS A 115 13.92 4.71 7.17
CA CYS A 115 14.44 4.78 5.83
C CYS A 115 14.29 6.20 5.27
N THR A 116 15.40 6.76 4.81
CA THR A 116 15.43 8.00 4.04
C THR A 116 15.75 7.66 2.60
N GLY A 117 14.69 7.56 1.78
CA GLY A 117 14.83 7.11 0.39
C GLY A 117 13.66 7.50 -0.49
N GLY A 118 13.79 7.25 -1.80
CA GLY A 118 12.81 7.67 -2.80
C GLY A 118 11.40 7.08 -2.63
N ALA A 119 11.25 5.99 -1.87
CA ALA A 119 9.92 5.45 -1.54
C ALA A 119 9.12 6.41 -0.63
N VAL A 120 9.77 6.96 0.39
CA VAL A 120 9.14 7.87 1.35
C VAL A 120 8.80 9.21 0.69
N THR A 121 9.72 9.75 -0.13
CA THR A 121 9.47 10.99 -0.88
C THR A 121 8.28 10.86 -1.84
N ARG A 122 8.17 9.75 -2.58
CA ARG A 122 7.03 9.53 -3.48
C ARG A 122 5.71 9.43 -2.70
N LEU A 123 5.70 8.72 -1.58
CA LEU A 123 4.53 8.65 -0.70
C LEU A 123 4.13 10.04 -0.20
N GLU A 124 5.09 10.85 0.26
CA GLU A 124 4.83 12.21 0.70
C GLU A 124 4.21 13.09 -0.38
N LEU A 125 4.73 13.04 -1.61
CA LEU A 125 4.21 13.80 -2.74
C LEU A 125 2.74 13.42 -3.02
N LEU A 126 2.44 12.13 -3.10
CA LEU A 126 1.08 11.62 -3.32
C LEU A 126 0.12 12.05 -2.19
N LEU A 127 0.53 11.92 -0.93
CA LEU A 127 -0.29 12.34 0.21
C LEU A 127 -0.53 13.86 0.20
N SER A 128 0.47 14.64 -0.20
CA SER A 128 0.35 16.08 -0.32
C SER A 128 -0.65 16.48 -1.40
N GLU A 129 -0.75 15.73 -2.50
CA GLU A 129 -1.77 15.93 -3.53
C GLU A 129 -3.17 15.68 -2.98
N TYR A 130 -3.39 14.58 -2.23
CA TYR A 130 -4.67 14.31 -1.57
C TYR A 130 -5.06 15.40 -0.54
N ILE A 131 -4.09 15.99 0.16
CA ILE A 131 -4.37 17.05 1.14
C ILE A 131 -4.68 18.39 0.46
N LYS A 132 -3.99 18.71 -0.65
CA LYS A 132 -4.19 19.97 -1.39
C LYS A 132 -5.47 20.00 -2.20
N ASN A 133 -5.82 18.87 -2.81
CA ASN A 133 -6.99 18.75 -3.69
C ASN A 133 -8.27 18.30 -2.95
N GLY A 134 -8.20 18.18 -1.62
CA GLY A 134 -9.27 17.66 -0.75
C GLY A 134 -10.42 18.62 -0.51
#